data_AF-A0A376M352-F1
#
_entry.id   AF-A0A376M352-F1
#
_cell.length_a   1.000
_cell.length_b   1.000
_cell.length_c   1.000
_cell.angle_alpha   90.00
_cell.angle_beta   90.00
_cell.angle_gamma   90.00
#
_symmetry.space_group_name_H-M   'P 1'
#
loop_
_entity.id
_entity.type
_entity.pdbx_description
1 polymer ?
#
loop_
_entity_poly.entity_id
_entity_poly.type
_entity_poly.pdbx_seq_one_letter_code
_entity_poly.pdbx_strand_id
1 'polypeptide(L)'
;MVIGEGEIDHAPMLWIGEEVGKGDGPEVDIAVDPIEGTRMVAMGQSNALAVMAFAPRDSLLHAPDMYMKKLVVNRLAAGAIDLSLPLADNLRNVARALGKPLDKLRMVTLDKPRLSAAIEEATQLGVKVFALPDGDVAASVLTCWQDNPYDVMY
;
A
#
# COMPACT_ATOMS: atom_id res chain seq x y z
N MET A 1 -9.15 18.89 3.14
CA MET A 1 -8.35 17.63 3.22
C MET A 1 -9.28 16.43 3.30
N VAL A 2 -8.90 15.27 2.75
CA VAL A 2 -9.81 14.12 2.62
C VAL A 2 -9.34 12.86 3.35
N ILE A 3 -8.04 12.73 3.60
CA ILE A 3 -7.43 11.67 4.42
C ILE A 3 -6.42 12.35 5.35
N GLY A 4 -6.52 12.09 6.66
CA GLY A 4 -5.69 12.70 7.69
C GLY A 4 -5.66 11.86 8.97
N GLU A 5 -5.35 12.49 10.10
CA GLU A 5 -5.18 11.81 11.41
C GLU A 5 -6.49 11.30 12.04
N GLY A 6 -7.64 11.70 11.48
CA GLY A 6 -8.97 11.25 11.91
C GLY A 6 -10.03 12.34 11.79
N GLU A 7 -11.17 12.11 12.43
CA GLU A 7 -12.26 13.09 12.54
C GLU A 7 -11.89 14.24 13.50
N ILE A 8 -12.52 15.41 13.35
CA ILE A 8 -12.22 16.62 14.16
C ILE A 8 -12.32 16.38 15.67
N ASP A 9 -13.24 15.51 16.10
CA ASP A 9 -13.45 15.19 17.52
C ASP A 9 -12.31 14.34 18.11
N HIS A 10 -11.52 13.69 17.25
CA HIS A 10 -10.45 12.76 17.64
C HIS A 10 -9.04 13.25 17.26
N ALA A 11 -8.92 14.20 16.32
CA ALA A 11 -7.64 14.71 15.83
C ALA A 11 -7.56 16.24 15.99
N PRO A 12 -6.62 16.76 16.82
CA PRO A 12 -6.48 18.22 17.06
C PRO A 12 -5.87 18.97 15.88
N MET A 13 -5.21 18.27 14.97
CA MET A 13 -4.59 18.79 13.75
C MET A 13 -4.73 17.74 12.66
N LEU A 14 -4.73 18.19 11.43
CA LEU A 14 -4.84 17.36 10.24
C LEU A 14 -6.09 16.47 10.24
N TRP A 15 -7.25 17.02 10.62
CA TRP A 15 -8.52 16.28 10.66
C TRP A 15 -9.29 16.31 9.32
N ILE A 16 -10.11 15.28 9.04
CA ILE A 16 -10.83 15.14 7.77
C ILE A 16 -11.76 16.33 7.53
N GLY A 17 -11.52 17.09 6.46
CA GLY A 17 -12.25 18.32 6.15
C GLY A 17 -11.50 19.61 6.49
N GLU A 18 -10.36 19.54 7.18
CA GLU A 18 -9.57 20.72 7.50
C GLU A 18 -9.10 21.45 6.21
N GLU A 19 -9.24 22.78 6.22
CA GLU A 19 -8.72 23.66 5.19
C GLU A 19 -7.27 24.02 5.50
N VAL A 20 -6.38 23.78 4.55
CA VAL A 20 -4.94 24.02 4.69
C VAL A 20 -4.39 24.76 3.47
N GLY A 21 -3.27 25.45 3.65
CA GLY A 21 -2.63 26.26 2.61
C GLY A 21 -2.90 27.76 2.78
N LYS A 22 -2.48 28.56 1.79
CA LYS A 22 -2.61 30.03 1.85
C LYS A 22 -3.97 30.55 1.37
N GLY A 23 -4.80 29.67 0.79
CA GLY A 23 -6.08 30.05 0.15
C GLY A 23 -5.96 30.54 -1.29
N ASP A 24 -4.74 30.57 -1.85
CA ASP A 24 -4.49 30.96 -3.24
C ASP A 24 -4.29 29.71 -4.12
N GLY A 25 -4.97 29.67 -5.28
CA GLY A 25 -4.81 28.60 -6.28
C GLY A 25 -6.02 27.68 -6.41
N PRO A 26 -5.91 26.59 -7.20
CA PRO A 26 -7.00 25.64 -7.38
C PRO A 26 -7.23 24.83 -6.10
N GLU A 27 -8.49 24.48 -5.84
CA GLU A 27 -8.83 23.53 -4.78
C GLU A 27 -8.32 22.13 -5.14
N VAL A 28 -7.76 21.47 -4.13
CA VAL A 28 -7.19 20.13 -4.24
C VAL A 28 -7.61 19.27 -3.06
N ASP A 29 -7.76 17.98 -3.31
CA ASP A 29 -7.80 16.99 -2.25
C ASP A 29 -6.39 16.72 -1.75
N ILE A 30 -6.25 16.56 -0.44
CA ILE A 30 -4.98 16.26 0.21
C ILE A 30 -5.18 15.02 1.08
N ALA A 31 -4.23 14.09 0.98
CA ALA A 31 -4.07 12.94 1.85
C ALA A 31 -2.70 13.03 2.53
N VAL A 32 -2.67 12.86 3.85
CA VAL A 32 -1.44 12.87 4.63
C VAL A 32 -1.34 11.63 5.51
N ASP A 33 -0.13 11.10 5.60
CA ASP A 33 0.29 10.23 6.70
C ASP A 33 1.63 10.78 7.22
N PRO A 34 1.60 11.62 8.28
CA PRO A 34 2.80 12.25 8.81
C PRO A 34 3.89 11.25 9.20
N ILE A 35 3.52 10.06 9.68
CA ILE A 35 4.46 8.98 10.03
C ILE A 35 3.86 7.62 9.69
N GLU A 36 4.12 7.15 8.47
CA GLU A 36 3.88 5.77 8.09
C GLU A 36 4.87 4.89 8.88
N GLY A 37 4.33 4.12 9.83
CA GLY A 37 5.14 3.25 10.69
C GLY A 37 5.64 3.92 11.97
N THR A 38 4.75 4.58 12.72
CA THR A 38 5.03 5.17 14.05
C THR A 38 5.84 4.25 14.99
N ARG A 39 5.49 2.97 15.08
CA ARG A 39 6.23 1.96 15.87
C ARG A 39 7.67 1.78 15.37
N MET A 40 7.90 1.80 14.05
CA MET A 40 9.24 1.67 13.47
C MET A 40 10.12 2.85 13.88
N VAL A 41 9.60 4.07 13.85
CA VAL A 41 10.30 5.27 14.35
C VAL A 41 10.62 5.12 15.84
N ALA A 42 9.63 4.75 16.66
CA ALA A 42 9.81 4.59 18.10
C ALA A 42 10.88 3.54 18.46
N MET A 43 11.07 2.53 17.62
CA MET A 43 12.04 1.45 17.82
C MET A 43 13.37 1.65 17.06
N GLY A 44 13.56 2.77 16.35
CA GLY A 44 14.76 3.00 15.54
C GLY A 44 14.93 2.01 14.38
N GLN A 45 13.82 1.49 13.86
CA GLN A 45 13.79 0.56 12.73
C GLN A 45 13.75 1.30 11.39
N SER A 46 14.16 0.63 10.33
CA SER A 46 14.13 1.17 8.96
C SER A 46 12.69 1.23 8.40
N ASN A 47 12.54 1.88 7.24
CA ASN A 47 11.33 1.94 6.41
C ASN A 47 10.16 2.83 6.92
N ALA A 48 10.34 3.57 8.01
CA ALA A 48 9.42 4.66 8.32
C ALA A 48 9.62 5.86 7.39
N LEU A 49 8.54 6.54 7.02
CA LEU A 49 8.56 7.74 6.18
C LEU A 49 7.37 8.66 6.49
N ALA A 50 7.47 9.92 6.03
CA ALA A 50 6.34 10.84 5.97
C ALA A 50 5.76 10.81 4.54
N VAL A 51 4.44 10.77 4.42
CA VAL A 51 3.71 10.67 3.16
C VAL A 51 2.72 11.82 3.01
N MET A 52 2.67 12.37 1.80
CA MET A 52 1.64 13.30 1.37
C MET A 52 1.30 13.02 -0.09
N ALA A 53 0.02 13.09 -0.41
CA ALA A 53 -0.49 13.09 -1.78
C ALA A 53 -1.50 14.22 -1.96
N PHE A 54 -1.55 14.78 -3.16
CA PHE A 54 -2.57 15.74 -3.55
C PHE A 54 -3.09 15.42 -4.95
N ALA A 55 -4.36 15.69 -5.17
CA ALA A 55 -5.04 15.47 -6.44
C ALA A 55 -6.07 16.59 -6.67
N PRO A 56 -6.61 16.75 -7.89
CA PRO A 56 -7.76 17.63 -8.10
C PRO A 56 -8.87 17.31 -7.09
N ARG A 57 -9.70 18.30 -6.78
CA ARG A 57 -10.86 18.13 -5.89
C ARG A 57 -11.69 16.90 -6.29
N ASP A 58 -12.17 16.17 -5.29
CA ASP A 58 -13.01 14.97 -5.40
C ASP A 58 -12.39 13.81 -6.22
N SER A 59 -11.05 13.76 -6.32
CA SER A 59 -10.33 12.72 -7.07
C SER A 59 -9.77 11.61 -6.19
N LEU A 60 -9.69 11.82 -4.88
CA LEU A 60 -9.27 10.78 -3.94
C LEU A 60 -10.50 10.07 -3.37
N LEU A 61 -10.41 8.75 -3.25
CA LEU A 61 -11.49 7.96 -2.66
C LEU A 61 -11.69 8.33 -1.19
N HIS A 62 -12.88 8.83 -0.86
CA HIS A 62 -13.32 8.99 0.52
C HIS A 62 -13.67 7.61 1.10
N ALA A 63 -12.67 6.96 1.69
CA ALA A 63 -12.85 5.71 2.40
C ALA A 63 -13.01 5.99 3.91
N PRO A 64 -13.96 5.34 4.59
CA PRO A 64 -13.97 5.32 6.06
C PRO A 64 -12.70 4.65 6.60
N ASP A 65 -12.36 4.92 7.86
CA ASP A 65 -11.24 4.27 8.54
C ASP A 65 -11.56 2.78 8.80
N MET A 66 -11.17 1.93 7.85
CA MET A 66 -11.37 0.49 7.86
C MET A 66 -10.27 -0.22 7.09
N TYR A 67 -10.19 -1.55 7.29
CA TYR A 67 -9.29 -2.36 6.49
C TYR A 67 -9.72 -2.44 5.03
N MET A 68 -8.74 -2.35 4.14
CA MET A 68 -8.90 -2.61 2.71
C MET A 68 -7.97 -3.74 2.29
N LYS A 69 -8.52 -4.73 1.57
CA LYS A 69 -7.71 -5.74 0.89
C LYS A 69 -7.02 -5.09 -0.32
N LYS A 70 -5.71 -5.23 -0.42
CA LYS A 70 -4.89 -4.57 -1.45
C LYS A 70 -4.27 -5.63 -2.36
N LEU A 71 -4.08 -5.28 -3.63
CA LEU A 71 -3.27 -6.05 -4.57
C LEU A 71 -2.63 -5.04 -5.51
N VAL A 72 -1.30 -4.90 -5.42
CA VAL A 72 -0.53 -3.91 -6.18
C VAL A 72 0.56 -4.64 -6.93
N VAL A 73 0.84 -4.23 -8.16
CA VAL A 73 1.81 -4.90 -9.04
C VAL A 73 2.70 -3.91 -9.74
N ASN A 74 3.88 -4.39 -10.16
CA ASN A 74 4.74 -3.66 -11.08
C ASN A 74 3.97 -3.26 -12.35
N ARG A 75 4.34 -2.11 -12.95
CA ARG A 75 3.75 -1.60 -14.20
C ARG A 75 3.72 -2.63 -15.34
N LEU A 76 4.73 -3.50 -15.44
CA LEU A 76 4.82 -4.55 -16.45
C LEU A 76 3.75 -5.65 -16.29
N ALA A 77 3.15 -5.77 -15.10
CA ALA A 77 2.03 -6.66 -14.81
C ALA A 77 0.70 -5.91 -14.62
N ALA A 78 0.63 -4.62 -14.99
CA ALA A 78 -0.62 -3.87 -14.94
C ALA A 78 -1.69 -4.55 -15.81
N GLY A 79 -2.90 -4.72 -15.25
CA GLY A 79 -4.00 -5.43 -15.90
C GLY A 79 -3.94 -6.97 -15.81
N ALA A 80 -2.92 -7.55 -15.16
CA ALA A 80 -2.81 -9.00 -14.96
C ALA A 80 -3.42 -9.48 -13.63
N ILE A 81 -4.06 -8.60 -12.87
CA ILE A 81 -4.58 -8.88 -11.53
C ILE A 81 -6.09 -8.62 -11.42
N ASP A 82 -6.74 -9.39 -10.55
CA ASP A 82 -8.15 -9.27 -10.20
C ASP A 82 -8.36 -9.76 -8.77
N LEU A 83 -8.85 -8.87 -7.89
CA LEU A 83 -9.10 -9.16 -6.48
C LEU A 83 -10.19 -10.20 -6.22
N SER A 84 -11.04 -10.48 -7.21
CA SER A 84 -12.08 -11.51 -7.15
C SER A 84 -11.53 -12.93 -7.39
N LEU A 85 -10.35 -13.04 -8.00
CA LEU A 85 -9.69 -14.33 -8.23
C LEU A 85 -8.95 -14.80 -6.97
N PRO A 86 -8.73 -16.13 -6.84
CA PRO A 86 -7.82 -16.69 -5.84
C PRO A 86 -6.42 -16.06 -5.91
N LEU A 87 -5.73 -15.99 -4.77
CA LEU A 87 -4.38 -15.44 -4.70
C LEU A 87 -3.42 -16.22 -5.60
N ALA A 88 -3.47 -17.56 -5.58
CA ALA A 88 -2.67 -18.40 -6.47
C ALA A 88 -2.79 -18.04 -7.95
N ASP A 89 -3.98 -17.68 -8.42
CA ASP A 89 -4.21 -17.35 -9.82
C ASP A 89 -3.66 -15.97 -10.18
N ASN A 90 -3.83 -14.99 -9.29
CA ASN A 90 -3.16 -13.69 -9.40
C ASN A 90 -1.64 -13.85 -9.48
N LEU A 91 -1.03 -14.62 -8.57
CA LEU A 91 0.43 -14.82 -8.55
C LEU A 91 0.93 -15.46 -9.85
N ARG A 92 0.21 -16.44 -10.41
CA ARG A 92 0.53 -17.05 -11.71
C ARG A 92 0.39 -16.06 -12.87
N ASN A 93 -0.65 -15.24 -12.86
CA ASN A 93 -0.87 -14.23 -13.90
C ASN A 93 0.22 -13.15 -13.88
N VAL A 94 0.59 -12.67 -12.69
CA VAL A 94 1.69 -11.70 -12.51
C VAL A 94 3.01 -12.32 -12.96
N ALA A 95 3.32 -13.56 -12.54
CA ALA A 95 4.54 -14.25 -12.96
C ALA A 95 4.63 -14.36 -14.50
N ARG A 96 3.52 -14.74 -15.16
CA ARG A 96 3.42 -14.81 -16.62
C ARG A 96 3.64 -13.44 -17.27
N ALA A 97 2.98 -12.39 -16.77
CA ALA A 97 3.12 -11.04 -17.32
C ALA A 97 4.55 -10.49 -17.19
N LEU A 98 5.24 -10.83 -16.10
CA LEU A 98 6.64 -10.45 -15.87
C LEU A 98 7.65 -11.37 -16.59
N GLY A 99 7.20 -12.46 -17.22
CA GLY A 99 8.09 -13.46 -17.83
C GLY A 99 8.99 -14.17 -16.81
N LYS A 100 8.54 -14.30 -15.56
CA LYS A 100 9.29 -14.93 -14.46
C LYS A 100 8.64 -16.26 -14.08
N PRO A 101 9.44 -17.28 -13.71
CA PRO A 101 8.88 -18.45 -13.04
C PRO A 101 8.38 -18.07 -11.63
N LEU A 102 7.38 -18.81 -11.14
CA LEU A 102 6.69 -18.50 -9.89
C LEU A 102 7.63 -18.48 -8.67
N ASP A 103 8.67 -19.32 -8.67
CA ASP A 103 9.69 -19.42 -7.62
C ASP A 103 10.69 -18.25 -7.57
N LYS A 104 10.66 -17.38 -8.59
CA LYS A 104 11.42 -16.13 -8.63
C LYS A 104 10.55 -14.91 -8.39
N LEU A 105 9.23 -15.08 -8.28
CA LEU A 105 8.32 -14.01 -7.93
C LEU A 105 8.52 -13.60 -6.47
N ARG A 106 8.58 -12.30 -6.22
CA ARG A 106 8.76 -11.71 -4.89
C ARG A 106 7.48 -11.03 -4.47
N MET A 107 6.79 -11.59 -3.48
CA MET A 107 5.59 -11.01 -2.89
C MET A 107 5.95 -10.30 -1.59
N VAL A 108 5.48 -9.07 -1.41
CA VAL A 108 5.54 -8.35 -0.13
C VAL A 108 4.15 -8.29 0.50
N THR A 109 4.08 -8.41 1.81
CA THR A 109 2.82 -8.33 2.58
C THR A 109 3.12 -7.90 4.01
N LEU A 110 2.08 -7.68 4.82
CA LEU A 110 2.25 -7.41 6.25
C LEU A 110 2.27 -8.71 7.07
N ASP A 111 3.17 -8.80 8.05
CA ASP A 111 3.24 -9.86 9.04
C ASP A 111 2.16 -9.64 10.12
N LYS A 112 0.93 -10.04 9.81
CA LYS A 112 -0.22 -9.94 10.70
C LYS A 112 -1.00 -11.27 10.67
N PRO A 113 -1.63 -11.72 11.77
CA PRO A 113 -2.35 -13.00 11.81
C PRO A 113 -3.41 -13.17 10.71
N ARG A 114 -4.06 -12.07 10.30
CA ARG A 114 -5.06 -12.07 9.22
C ARG A 114 -4.51 -12.39 7.82
N LEU A 115 -3.18 -12.34 7.64
CA LEU A 115 -2.48 -12.60 6.38
C LEU A 115 -1.71 -13.93 6.39
N SER A 116 -1.69 -14.67 7.51
CA SER A 116 -0.96 -15.93 7.63
C SER A 116 -1.35 -16.95 6.56
N ALA A 117 -2.65 -17.09 6.25
CA ALA A 117 -3.11 -17.99 5.20
C ALA A 117 -2.56 -17.61 3.80
N ALA A 118 -2.47 -16.31 3.50
CA ALA A 118 -1.93 -15.82 2.24
C ALA A 118 -0.41 -16.01 2.15
N ILE A 119 0.30 -15.79 3.25
CA ILE A 119 1.74 -16.08 3.36
C ILE A 119 2.02 -17.56 3.12
N GLU A 120 1.24 -18.44 3.76
CA GLU A 120 1.35 -19.89 3.59
C GLU A 120 1.05 -20.33 2.16
N GLU A 121 -0.05 -19.87 1.57
CA GLU A 121 -0.43 -20.18 0.18
C GLU A 121 0.68 -19.77 -0.80
N ALA A 122 1.17 -18.54 -0.71
CA ALA A 122 2.23 -18.05 -1.59
C ALA A 122 3.55 -18.83 -1.40
N THR A 123 3.91 -19.13 -0.14
CA THR A 123 5.12 -19.90 0.17
C THR A 123 5.03 -21.33 -0.39
N GLN A 124 3.88 -21.99 -0.28
CA GLN A 124 3.65 -23.34 -0.83
C GLN A 124 3.74 -23.37 -2.37
N LEU A 125 3.38 -22.26 -3.02
CA LEU A 125 3.55 -22.07 -4.47
C LEU A 125 5.01 -21.79 -4.90
N GLY A 126 5.92 -21.64 -3.93
CA GLY A 126 7.34 -21.33 -4.15
C GLY A 126 7.65 -19.84 -4.25
N VAL A 127 6.66 -18.96 -4.12
CA VAL A 127 6.86 -17.50 -4.16
C VAL A 127 7.71 -17.07 -2.97
N LYS A 128 8.64 -16.14 -3.21
CA LYS A 128 9.44 -15.55 -2.13
C LYS A 128 8.64 -14.49 -1.42
N VAL A 129 8.26 -14.75 -0.17
CA VAL A 129 7.43 -13.84 0.63
C VAL A 129 8.30 -12.97 1.55
N PHE A 130 8.06 -11.66 1.50
CA PHE A 130 8.63 -10.65 2.38
C PHE A 130 7.51 -10.12 3.28
N ALA A 131 7.43 -10.66 4.50
CA ALA A 131 6.45 -10.22 5.48
C ALA A 131 7.02 -9.08 6.32
N LEU A 132 6.47 -7.87 6.15
CA LEU A 132 6.90 -6.65 6.82
C LEU A 132 6.07 -6.40 8.08
N PRO A 133 6.65 -5.89 9.17
CA PRO A 133 5.88 -5.67 10.39
C PRO A 133 4.84 -4.54 10.22
N ASP A 134 5.17 -3.47 9.49
CA ASP A 134 4.35 -2.28 9.21
C ASP A 134 4.79 -1.62 7.89
N GLY A 135 4.02 -0.65 7.38
CA GLY A 135 4.42 0.21 6.24
C GLY A 135 4.00 -0.32 4.86
N ASP A 136 2.70 -0.47 4.61
CA ASP A 136 2.22 -0.97 3.33
C ASP A 136 2.20 0.09 2.22
N VAL A 137 2.19 1.40 2.56
CA VAL A 137 2.35 2.47 1.58
C VAL A 137 3.73 2.38 0.94
N ALA A 138 4.79 2.28 1.76
CA ALA A 138 6.15 2.09 1.27
C ALA A 138 6.28 0.85 0.38
N ALA A 139 5.73 -0.28 0.83
CA ALA A 139 5.77 -1.54 0.08
C ALA A 139 5.06 -1.43 -1.29
N SER A 140 3.92 -0.73 -1.34
CA SER A 140 3.16 -0.52 -2.56
C SER A 140 3.93 0.32 -3.58
N VAL A 141 4.58 1.41 -3.13
CA VAL A 141 5.40 2.28 -3.97
C VAL A 141 6.62 1.52 -4.49
N LEU A 142 7.30 0.76 -3.62
CA LEU A 142 8.47 -0.05 -3.99
C LEU A 142 8.11 -1.13 -5.02
N THR A 143 6.91 -1.70 -4.96
CA THR A 143 6.41 -2.68 -5.95
C THR A 143 6.34 -2.08 -7.35
N CYS A 144 5.97 -0.80 -7.44
CA CYS A 144 5.82 -0.05 -8.68
C CYS A 144 7.13 0.57 -9.21
N TRP A 145 8.22 0.50 -8.45
CA TRP A 145 9.51 1.10 -8.83
C TRP A 145 10.18 0.35 -10.00
N GLN A 146 11.05 1.02 -10.76
CA GLN A 146 11.74 0.38 -11.89
C GLN A 146 12.71 -0.71 -11.40
N ASP A 147 13.57 -0.37 -10.44
CA ASP A 147 14.43 -1.32 -9.73
C ASP A 147 13.72 -1.83 -8.47
N ASN A 148 12.59 -2.51 -8.66
CA ASN A 148 11.75 -2.93 -7.55
C ASN A 148 12.34 -4.10 -6.73
N PRO A 149 12.29 -4.04 -5.39
CA PRO A 149 12.58 -5.18 -4.54
C PRO A 149 11.44 -6.23 -4.56
N TYR A 150 10.22 -5.82 -4.92
CA TYR A 150 9.01 -6.64 -4.87
C TYR A 150 8.26 -6.60 -6.19
N ASP A 151 7.74 -7.75 -6.65
CA ASP A 151 7.01 -7.86 -7.91
C ASP A 151 5.50 -7.63 -7.72
N VAL A 152 4.99 -7.98 -6.54
CA VAL A 152 3.58 -7.86 -6.13
C VAL A 152 3.48 -7.57 -4.63
N MET A 153 2.54 -6.72 -4.24
CA MET A 153 2.12 -6.54 -2.86
C MET A 153 0.71 -7.10 -2.68
N TYR A 154 0.51 -7.85 -1.60
CA TYR A 154 -0.79 -8.38 -1.18
C TYR A 154 -1.09 -7.98 0.28
#